data_AF-A0AA96MMT0-F1
#
_entry.id   AF-A0AA96MMT0-F1
#
_cell.length_a   1.000
_cell.length_b   1.000
_cell.length_c   1.000
_cell.angle_alpha   90.00
_cell.angle_beta   90.00
_cell.angle_gamma   90.00
#
_symmetry.space_group_name_H-M   'P 1'
#
loop_
_entity.id
_entity.type
_entity.pdbx_description
1 polymer ?
#
loop_
_entity_poly.entity_id
_entity_poly.type
_entity_poly.pdbx_seq_one_letter_code
_entity_poly.pdbx_strand_id
1 'polypeptide(L)'
;MHVSIRLFAGLAEVIGSSTLTFHAPESPLTAGRLKEQLAASYPAAAPQISVSLVAVDREYAPDDTVITENSEVALIPPVSGGEAIFRTPKPLNIPDFVAMLKKIAIVRWHIH
;
A
#
# COMPACT_ATOMS: atom_id res chain seq x y z
N MET A 1 -5.71 -17.63 -7.09
CA MET A 1 -6.50 -17.12 -5.96
C MET A 1 -6.91 -15.67 -6.24
N HIS A 2 -8.08 -15.22 -5.77
CA HIS A 2 -8.52 -13.83 -5.97
C HIS A 2 -8.28 -13.01 -4.70
N VAL A 3 -7.68 -11.83 -4.85
CA VAL A 3 -7.40 -10.91 -3.75
C VAL A 3 -8.05 -9.57 -4.04
N SER A 4 -8.78 -9.04 -3.07
CA SER A 4 -9.32 -7.68 -3.12
C SER A 4 -8.29 -6.70 -2.54
N ILE A 5 -7.97 -5.67 -3.31
CA ILE A 5 -6.87 -4.76 -3.02
C ILE A 5 -7.41 -3.33 -3.02
N ARG A 6 -7.29 -2.63 -1.90
CA ARG A 6 -7.60 -1.20 -1.82
C ARG A 6 -6.41 -0.38 -2.27
N LEU A 7 -6.68 0.60 -3.13
CA LEU A 7 -5.70 1.50 -3.73
C LEU A 7 -5.92 2.92 -3.22
N PHE A 8 -4.85 3.67 -3.01
CA PHE A 8 -4.90 4.99 -2.40
C PHE A 8 -4.16 6.05 -3.22
N ALA A 9 -4.58 7.31 -3.06
CA ALA A 9 -3.94 8.49 -3.64
C ALA A 9 -3.69 8.34 -5.16
N GLY A 10 -2.55 8.86 -5.64
CA GLY A 10 -2.19 8.82 -7.06
C GLY A 10 -2.15 7.42 -7.66
N LEU A 11 -1.97 6.35 -6.86
CA LEU A 11 -2.04 4.98 -7.38
C LEU A 11 -3.46 4.61 -7.83
N ALA A 12 -4.49 5.01 -7.07
CA ALA A 12 -5.89 4.80 -7.45
C ALA A 12 -6.26 5.63 -8.69
N GLU A 13 -5.68 6.82 -8.84
CA GLU A 13 -5.88 7.67 -10.02
C GLU A 13 -5.26 7.05 -11.28
N VAL A 14 -4.01 6.56 -11.19
CA VAL A 14 -3.31 5.92 -12.31
C VAL A 14 -4.00 4.62 -12.73
N ILE A 15 -4.47 3.81 -11.77
CA ILE A 15 -5.20 2.57 -12.06
C ILE A 15 -6.66 2.85 -12.48
N GLY A 16 -7.22 4.01 -12.10
CA GLY A 16 -8.59 4.40 -12.40
C GLY A 16 -9.64 3.80 -11.46
N SER A 17 -9.22 3.16 -10.37
CA SER A 17 -10.12 2.57 -9.36
C SER A 17 -9.47 2.59 -7.98
N SER A 18 -10.28 2.76 -6.93
CA SER A 18 -9.86 2.66 -5.53
C SER A 18 -9.86 1.22 -5.00
N THR A 19 -10.42 0.27 -5.76
CA THR A 19 -10.40 -1.15 -5.43
C THR A 19 -10.08 -1.97 -6.67
N LEU A 20 -9.21 -2.97 -6.51
CA LEU A 20 -8.77 -3.88 -7.55
C LEU A 20 -8.97 -5.32 -7.08
N THR A 21 -9.73 -6.10 -7.85
CA THR A 21 -9.75 -7.56 -7.70
C THR A 21 -8.65 -8.15 -8.58
N PHE A 22 -7.62 -8.71 -7.97
CA PHE A 22 -6.48 -9.27 -8.68
C PHE A 22 -6.51 -10.80 -8.63
N HIS A 23 -6.35 -11.44 -9.79
CA HIS A 23 -6.17 -12.89 -9.87
C HIS A 23 -4.68 -13.22 -9.79
N ALA A 24 -4.24 -13.72 -8.64
CA ALA A 24 -2.89 -14.21 -8.44
C ALA A 24 -2.80 -15.69 -8.86
N PRO A 25 -2.03 -16.04 -9.92
CA PRO A 25 -1.94 -17.40 -10.41
C PRO A 25 -1.10 -18.32 -9.52
N GLU A 26 -0.22 -17.76 -8.69
CA GLU A 26 0.73 -18.50 -7.85
C GLU A 26 0.29 -18.53 -6.38
N SER A 27 0.59 -19.65 -5.70
CA SER A 27 0.41 -19.83 -4.26
C SER A 27 1.65 -20.54 -3.67
N PRO A 28 2.16 -20.13 -2.49
CA PRO A 28 1.65 -19.05 -1.64
C PRO A 28 1.93 -17.67 -2.23
N LEU A 29 0.96 -16.76 -2.13
CA LEU A 29 1.16 -15.35 -2.47
C LEU A 29 1.67 -14.61 -1.24
N THR A 30 2.78 -13.89 -1.39
CA THR A 30 3.26 -12.97 -0.36
C THR A 30 3.05 -11.51 -0.78
N ALA A 31 3.12 -10.58 0.18
CA ALA A 31 3.02 -9.14 -0.08
C ALA A 31 4.05 -8.65 -1.12
N GLY A 32 5.27 -9.17 -1.08
CA GLY A 32 6.32 -8.86 -2.06
C GLY A 32 5.95 -9.37 -3.45
N ARG A 33 5.54 -10.64 -3.56
CA ARG A 33 5.11 -11.24 -4.83
C ARG A 33 3.88 -10.56 -5.41
N LEU A 34 2.95 -10.11 -4.57
CA LEU A 34 1.82 -9.33 -5.01
C LEU A 34 2.26 -8.03 -5.69
N LYS A 35 3.20 -7.28 -5.10
CA LYS A 35 3.76 -6.06 -5.74
C LYS A 35 4.41 -6.37 -7.08
N GLU A 36 5.22 -7.43 -7.15
CA GLU A 36 5.88 -7.84 -8.40
C GLU A 36 4.85 -8.16 -9.51
N GLN A 37 3.85 -8.98 -9.20
CA GLN A 37 2.81 -9.37 -10.15
C GLN A 37 1.92 -8.20 -10.57
N LEU A 38 1.57 -7.30 -9.64
CA LEU A 38 0.85 -6.07 -9.95
C LEU A 38 1.67 -5.11 -10.81
N ALA A 39 2.95 -4.91 -10.51
CA ALA A 39 3.81 -4.04 -11.32
C ALA A 39 3.96 -4.57 -12.75
N ALA A 40 4.05 -5.89 -12.93
CA ALA A 40 4.06 -6.52 -14.25
C ALA A 40 2.72 -6.37 -14.99
N SER A 41 1.59 -6.43 -14.27
CA SER A 41 0.24 -6.32 -14.84
C SER A 41 -0.19 -4.89 -15.14
N TYR A 42 0.38 -3.91 -14.42
CA TYR A 42 0.09 -2.48 -14.56
C TYR A 42 1.39 -1.67 -14.79
N PRO A 43 2.02 -1.75 -15.97
CA PRO A 43 3.31 -1.10 -16.22
C PRO A 43 3.32 0.42 -15.98
N ALA A 44 2.20 1.10 -16.25
CA ALA A 44 2.06 2.54 -16.00
C ALA A 44 2.07 2.89 -14.49
N ALA A 45 1.63 1.97 -13.64
CA ALA A 45 1.61 2.13 -12.18
C ALA A 45 2.82 1.49 -11.48
N ALA A 46 3.62 0.69 -12.20
CA ALA A 46 4.75 -0.07 -11.65
C ALA A 46 5.72 0.76 -10.79
N PRO A 47 6.12 2.00 -11.15
CA PRO A 47 6.98 2.81 -10.30
C PRO A 47 6.36 3.11 -8.93
N GLN A 48 5.06 3.41 -8.88
CA GLN A 48 4.35 3.68 -7.63
C GLN A 48 4.08 2.41 -6.82
N ILE A 49 3.72 1.32 -7.50
CA ILE A 49 3.50 0.00 -6.87
C ILE A 49 4.78 -0.47 -6.17
N SER A 50 5.94 -0.34 -6.82
CA SER A 50 7.22 -0.82 -6.31
C SER A 50 7.65 -0.14 -5.01
N VAL A 51 7.32 1.15 -4.85
CA VAL A 51 7.63 1.93 -3.64
C VAL A 51 6.48 1.95 -2.63
N SER A 52 5.35 1.32 -2.94
CA SER A 52 4.21 1.23 -2.03
C SER A 52 4.47 0.25 -0.90
N LEU A 53 3.96 0.60 0.27
CA LEU A 53 3.83 -0.33 1.38
C LEU A 53 2.60 -1.21 1.16
N VAL A 54 2.68 -2.47 1.58
CA VAL A 54 1.53 -3.36 1.64
C VAL A 54 1.02 -3.39 3.07
N ALA A 55 -0.29 -3.36 3.23
CA ALA A 55 -0.93 -3.70 4.49
C ALA A 55 -1.88 -4.88 4.26
N VAL A 56 -1.88 -5.81 5.21
CA VAL A 56 -2.71 -7.01 5.25
C VAL A 56 -3.46 -6.99 6.56
N ASP A 57 -4.79 -7.13 6.51
CA ASP A 57 -5.65 -7.17 7.69
C ASP A 57 -5.41 -6.00 8.67
N ARG A 58 -5.23 -4.80 8.09
CA ARG A 58 -5.06 -3.51 8.80
C ARG A 58 -3.70 -3.32 9.46
N GLU A 59 -2.74 -4.19 9.16
CA GLU A 59 -1.37 -4.09 9.65
C GLU A 59 -0.38 -4.01 8.49
N TYR A 60 0.73 -3.30 8.69
CA TYR A 60 1.79 -3.27 7.68
C TYR A 60 2.42 -4.64 7.54
N ALA A 61 2.47 -5.10 6.29
CA ALA A 61 2.98 -6.41 5.94
C ALA A 61 4.39 -6.27 5.35
N PRO A 62 5.44 -6.88 5.96
CA PRO A 62 6.70 -7.09 5.26
C PRO A 62 6.50 -8.00 4.03
N ASP A 63 7.45 -7.96 3.10
CA ASP A 63 7.33 -8.60 1.77
C ASP A 63 7.15 -10.13 1.82
N ASP A 64 7.54 -10.78 2.92
CA ASP A 64 7.39 -12.20 3.19
C ASP A 64 6.03 -12.60 3.81
N THR A 65 5.19 -11.63 4.17
CA THR A 65 3.85 -11.88 4.73
C THR A 65 2.99 -12.62 3.73
N VAL A 66 2.45 -13.78 4.13
CA VAL A 66 1.52 -14.58 3.33
C VAL A 66 0.15 -13.91 3.29
N ILE A 67 -0.42 -13.80 2.09
CA ILE A 67 -1.76 -13.29 1.84
C ILE A 67 -2.70 -14.48 1.61
N THR A 68 -3.91 -14.41 2.17
CA THR A 68 -4.96 -15.40 1.93
C THR A 68 -6.10 -14.79 1.12
N GLU A 69 -7.00 -15.62 0.58
CA GLU A 69 -8.19 -15.13 -0.15
C GLU A 69 -9.14 -14.29 0.72
N ASN A 70 -9.08 -14.45 2.04
CA ASN A 70 -9.90 -13.72 2.99
C ASN A 70 -9.22 -12.45 3.52
N SER A 71 -7.96 -12.21 3.17
CA SER A 71 -7.20 -11.07 3.67
C SER A 71 -7.67 -9.77 3.03
N GLU A 72 -7.85 -8.74 3.85
CA GLU A 72 -8.04 -7.37 3.34
C GLU A 72 -6.67 -6.79 2.99
N VAL A 73 -6.42 -6.48 1.73
CA VAL A 73 -5.11 -5.96 1.28
C VAL A 73 -5.21 -4.50 0.86
N ALA A 74 -4.20 -3.71 1.19
CA ALA A 74 -4.06 -2.32 0.77
C ALA A 74 -2.67 -2.04 0.20
N LEU A 75 -2.60 -1.33 -0.93
CA LEU A 75 -1.36 -0.74 -1.43
C LEU A 75 -1.32 0.75 -1.09
N ILE A 76 -0.34 1.11 -0.27
CA ILE A 76 -0.18 2.44 0.30
C ILE A 76 1.06 3.08 -0.34
N PRO A 77 0.92 3.88 -1.41
CA PRO A 77 2.04 4.62 -1.96
C PRO A 77 2.56 5.65 -0.97
N PRO A 78 3.83 6.08 -1.09
CA PRO A 78 4.34 7.24 -0.36
C PRO A 78 3.41 8.43 -0.63
N VAL A 79 2.88 9.04 0.43
CA VAL A 79 1.99 10.19 0.29
C VAL A 79 2.79 11.40 -0.21
N SER A 80 2.40 11.96 -1.36
CA SER A 80 3.00 13.17 -1.94
C SER A 80 2.30 14.47 -1.50
N GLY A 81 1.40 14.42 -0.52
CA GLY A 81 0.72 15.59 0.04
C GLY A 81 1.69 16.47 0.82
N GLY A 82 2.08 17.58 0.19
CA GLY A 82 3.16 18.49 0.56
C GLY A 82 3.07 19.09 1.96
N GLU A 83 4.22 19.60 2.42
CA GLU A 83 4.42 20.40 3.63
C GLU A 83 3.22 20.39 4.59
N ALA A 84 2.94 19.24 5.18
CA ALA A 84 2.39 19.29 6.51
C ALA A 84 3.56 19.77 7.36
N ILE A 85 3.65 21.10 7.47
CA ILE A 85 4.34 21.83 8.53
C ILE A 85 3.70 21.40 9.84
N PHE A 86 3.91 20.13 10.22
CA PHE A 86 3.77 19.67 11.57
C PHE A 86 4.89 20.37 12.32
N ARG A 87 4.55 21.50 12.96
CA ARG A 87 5.37 22.07 14.02
C ARG A 87 5.39 21.07 15.17
N THR A 88 6.18 20.03 15.01
CA THR A 88 6.63 19.22 16.14
C THR A 88 7.70 20.07 16.83
N PRO A 89 7.61 20.30 18.16
CA PRO A 89 8.62 21.08 18.90
C PRO A 89 9.99 20.40 18.97
N LYS A 90 10.21 19.29 18.24
CA LYS A 90 11.44 18.53 18.14
C LYS A 90 11.56 17.98 16.71
N PRO A 91 12.73 18.08 16.05
CA PRO A 91 12.91 17.47 14.74
C PRO A 91 12.62 15.98 14.84
N LEU A 92 11.58 15.54 14.13
CA LEU A 92 11.23 14.13 14.01
C LEU A 92 12.32 13.48 13.17
N ASN A 93 12.95 12.41 13.66
CA ASN A 93 13.90 11.67 12.85
C ASN A 93 13.18 11.05 11.64
N ILE A 94 13.92 10.74 10.57
CA ILE A 94 13.34 10.17 9.34
C ILE A 94 12.51 8.90 9.63
N PRO A 95 12.97 7.95 10.46
CA PRO A 95 12.17 6.78 10.83
C PRO A 95 10.80 7.09 11.45
N ASP A 96 10.73 8.06 12.35
CA ASP A 96 9.51 8.44 13.06
C ASP A 96 8.55 9.19 12.15
N PHE A 97 9.07 10.00 11.21
CA PHE A 97 8.25 10.63 10.17
C PHE A 97 7.64 9.58 9.24
N VAL A 98 8.42 8.60 8.82
CA VAL A 98 7.94 7.45 8.04
C VAL A 98 6.89 6.66 8.84
N ALA A 99 7.10 6.42 10.13
CA ALA A 99 6.12 5.77 11.01
C ALA A 99 4.83 6.59 11.17
N MET A 100 4.92 7.93 11.17
CA MET A 100 3.76 8.82 11.22
C MET A 100 2.94 8.77 9.93
N LEU A 101 3.59 8.87 8.76
CA LEU A 101 2.92 8.73 7.47
C LEU A 101 2.25 7.37 7.33
N LYS A 102 2.95 6.33 7.81
CA LYS A 102 2.42 4.97 7.94
C LYS A 102 1.11 4.95 8.76
N LYS A 103 1.12 5.53 9.95
CA LYS A 103 -0.09 5.61 10.80
C LYS A 103 -1.22 6.37 10.13
N ILE A 104 -0.94 7.50 9.47
CA ILE A 104 -1.97 8.31 8.79
C ILE A 104 -2.66 7.52 7.68
N ALA A 105 -1.91 6.75 6.89
CA ALA A 105 -2.47 5.95 5.81
C ALA A 105 -3.40 4.82 6.31
N ILE A 106 -2.99 4.09 7.35
CA ILE A 106 -3.85 3.05 7.98
C ILE A 106 -5.10 3.69 8.64
N VAL A 107 -4.96 4.85 9.27
CA VAL A 107 -6.11 5.57 9.83
C VAL A 107 -7.08 6.01 8.73
N ARG A 108 -6.58 6.45 7.56
CA ARG A 108 -7.43 6.75 6.40
C ARG A 108 -8.15 5.52 5.85
N TRP A 109 -7.54 4.33 5.95
CA TRP A 109 -8.20 3.07 5.62
C TRP A 109 -9.41 2.81 6.55
N HIS A 110 -9.40 3.27 7.81
CA HIS A 110 -10.55 3.14 8.72
C HIS A 110 -11.73 4.08 8.41
N ILE A 111 -11.58 5.13 7.58
CA ILE A 111 -12.59 6.21 7.43
C ILE A 111 -13.49 6.07 6.19
N HIS A 112 -13.37 5.01 5.39
CA HIS A 112 -14.23 4.79 4.20
C HIS A 112 -14.70 3.35 4.06
#